data_AF-A0A952VCU5-F1
#
_entry.id   AF-A0A952VCU5-F1
#
_cell.length_a   1.000
_cell.length_b   1.000
_cell.length_c   1.000
_cell.angle_alpha   90.00
_cell.angle_beta   90.00
_cell.angle_gamma   90.00
#
_symmetry.space_group_name_H-M   'P 1'
#
loop_
_entity.id
_entity.type
_entity.pdbx_description
1 polymer ?
#
loop_
_entity_poly.entity_id
_entity_poly.type
_entity_poly.pdbx_seq_one_letter_code
_entity_poly.pdbx_strand_id
1 'polypeptide(L)'
;MTSPYPDRSLNKIYDLLFCDDLELFRSPEATGDVSVSPWKELFDELTTADELRSLVFAEGSEARTRALAAMRLREIGQPITDKLLFGTVIEVGMETGLDALAAYADGTIRYINHSGSLCAWDARTDRSDELVGELLDASRSVVSQIGPWEGQRLGPPANGKARMTFLVSDGLYFGEGPFEALARDPIGGRVIAAGFQIMTFLLQHQTARSE
;
A
#
# COMPACT_ATOMS: atom_id res chain seq x y z
N MET A 1 -8.28 17.76 -1.16
CA MET A 1 -8.22 16.62 -0.22
C MET A 1 -7.78 17.14 1.14
N THR A 2 -8.35 16.64 2.23
CA THR A 2 -7.90 16.91 3.60
C THR A 2 -6.66 16.05 3.90
N SER A 3 -5.57 16.68 4.30
CA SER A 3 -4.33 16.01 4.69
C SER A 3 -4.48 15.38 6.09
N PRO A 4 -4.20 14.07 6.28
CA PRO A 4 -4.39 13.40 7.57
C PRO A 4 -3.42 13.84 8.67
N TYR A 5 -2.26 14.40 8.30
CA TYR A 5 -1.23 14.80 9.26
C TYR A 5 -0.94 16.32 9.20
N PRO A 6 -0.49 16.95 10.30
CA PRO A 6 -0.04 18.35 10.27
C PRO A 6 1.23 18.57 9.44
N ASP A 7 2.13 17.58 9.40
CA ASP A 7 3.39 17.64 8.65
C ASP A 7 3.19 17.31 7.16
N ARG A 8 3.49 18.27 6.28
CA ARG A 8 3.41 18.10 4.83
C ARG A 8 4.30 16.97 4.31
N SER A 9 5.48 16.78 4.88
CA SER A 9 6.42 15.73 4.48
C SER A 9 5.84 14.36 4.78
N LEU A 10 5.18 14.22 5.94
CA LEU A 10 4.52 12.99 6.33
C LEU A 10 3.30 12.68 5.44
N ASN A 11 2.55 13.69 5.03
CA ASN A 11 1.47 13.51 4.05
C ASN A 11 2.00 13.03 2.69
N LYS A 12 3.17 13.50 2.24
CA LYS A 12 3.81 12.96 1.03
C LYS A 12 4.14 11.47 1.19
N ILE A 13 4.65 11.06 2.35
CA ILE A 13 4.95 9.64 2.64
C ILE A 13 3.66 8.81 2.69
N TYR A 14 2.58 9.36 3.28
CA TYR A 14 1.26 8.74 3.28
C TYR A 14 0.73 8.54 1.85
N ASP A 15 0.85 9.53 0.97
CA ASP A 15 0.39 9.40 -0.41
C ASP A 15 1.21 8.37 -1.21
N LEU A 16 2.51 8.24 -0.93
CA LEU A 16 3.37 7.20 -1.53
C LEU A 16 2.93 5.76 -1.18
N LEU A 17 2.09 5.56 -0.15
CA LEU A 17 1.64 4.22 0.25
C LEU A 17 0.75 3.55 -0.80
N PHE A 18 0.09 4.34 -1.65
CA PHE A 18 -0.97 3.86 -2.52
C PHE A 18 -0.51 3.52 -3.94
N CYS A 19 0.70 3.94 -4.32
CA CYS A 19 1.28 3.67 -5.65
C CYS A 19 0.33 4.04 -6.81
N ASP A 20 -0.40 5.14 -6.65
CA ASP A 20 -1.45 5.60 -7.57
C ASP A 20 -1.14 6.97 -8.20
N ASP A 21 0.05 7.50 -7.94
CA ASP A 21 0.59 8.71 -8.58
C ASP A 21 2.11 8.55 -8.75
N LEU A 22 2.54 8.41 -10.00
CA LEU A 22 3.95 8.21 -10.34
C LEU A 22 4.81 9.46 -10.03
N GLU A 23 4.24 10.66 -10.10
CA GLU A 23 4.99 11.90 -9.89
C GLU A 23 5.46 12.05 -8.44
N LEU A 24 4.75 11.44 -7.48
CA LEU A 24 5.18 11.42 -6.08
C LEU A 24 6.53 10.73 -5.90
N PHE A 25 6.87 9.79 -6.78
CA PHE A 25 8.12 9.05 -6.75
C PHE A 25 9.27 9.81 -7.40
N ARG A 26 9.06 10.88 -8.18
CA ARG A 26 10.14 11.56 -8.95
C ARG A 26 11.28 12.17 -8.10
N SER A 27 11.18 12.16 -6.77
CA SER A 27 12.24 12.64 -5.89
C SER A 27 13.36 11.62 -5.68
N PRO A 28 14.65 12.03 -5.68
CA PRO A 28 15.78 11.13 -5.46
C PRO A 28 15.68 10.29 -4.18
N GLU A 29 15.03 10.81 -3.13
CA GLU A 29 14.81 10.09 -1.88
C GLU A 29 13.85 8.91 -2.03
N ALA A 30 12.97 8.94 -3.03
CA ALA A 30 11.99 7.89 -3.29
C ALA A 30 12.47 6.86 -4.32
N THR A 31 13.29 7.27 -5.30
CA THR A 31 13.65 6.43 -6.46
C THR A 31 15.15 6.14 -6.58
N GLY A 32 16.00 6.90 -5.90
CA GLY A 32 17.42 6.91 -6.22
C GLY A 32 17.67 7.45 -7.63
N ASP A 33 18.41 6.71 -8.45
CA ASP A 33 18.73 7.08 -9.83
C ASP A 33 17.58 6.74 -10.78
N VAL A 34 16.87 7.77 -11.25
CA VAL A 34 15.75 7.65 -12.20
C VAL A 34 16.16 7.19 -13.59
N SER A 35 17.46 7.20 -13.92
CA SER A 35 17.98 6.72 -15.20
C SER A 35 18.16 5.20 -15.26
N VAL A 36 17.94 4.52 -14.13
CA VAL A 36 18.10 3.07 -13.98
C VAL A 36 16.73 2.41 -13.84
N SER A 37 16.62 1.17 -14.31
CA SER A 37 15.42 0.35 -14.15
C SER A 37 15.12 0.08 -12.67
N PRO A 38 13.84 0.08 -12.23
CA PRO A 38 12.61 0.20 -13.04
C PRO A 38 12.17 1.65 -13.32
N TRP A 39 12.85 2.64 -12.76
CA TRP A 39 12.40 4.04 -12.81
C TRP A 39 12.52 4.65 -14.19
N LYS A 40 13.56 4.28 -14.95
CA LYS A 40 13.69 4.68 -16.34
C LYS A 40 12.44 4.33 -17.13
N GLU A 41 12.00 3.07 -17.08
CA GLU A 41 10.83 2.60 -17.83
C GLU A 41 9.53 3.21 -17.28
N LEU A 42 9.42 3.41 -15.96
CA LEU A 42 8.23 4.02 -15.37
C LEU A 42 8.05 5.48 -15.81
N PHE A 43 9.12 6.28 -15.81
CA PHE A 43 9.07 7.72 -16.13
C PHE A 43 9.22 8.06 -17.61
N ASP A 44 9.71 7.15 -18.45
CA ASP A 44 9.80 7.37 -19.90
C ASP A 44 8.41 7.20 -20.55
N GLU A 45 7.97 8.23 -21.26
CA GLU A 45 6.70 8.24 -21.99
C GLU A 45 6.72 7.31 -23.21
N LEU A 46 7.91 6.95 -23.69
CA LEU A 46 8.11 6.05 -24.84
C LEU A 46 8.17 4.58 -24.45
N THR A 47 8.15 4.25 -23.15
CA THR A 47 8.14 2.86 -22.68
C THR A 47 6.95 2.10 -23.26
N THR A 48 7.24 0.94 -23.82
CA THR A 48 6.23 0.08 -24.45
C THR A 48 5.39 -0.68 -23.42
N ALA A 49 4.21 -1.14 -23.84
CA ALA A 49 3.36 -1.98 -23.00
C ALA A 49 4.07 -3.29 -22.59
N ASP A 50 4.91 -3.87 -23.46
CA ASP A 50 5.64 -5.11 -23.15
C ASP A 50 6.75 -4.90 -22.10
N GLU A 51 7.44 -3.76 -22.13
CA GLU A 51 8.40 -3.38 -21.09
C GLU A 51 7.70 -3.17 -19.74
N LEU A 52 6.56 -2.46 -19.71
CA LEU A 52 5.78 -2.29 -18.49
C LEU A 52 5.23 -3.62 -17.96
N ARG A 53 4.75 -4.52 -18.84
CA ARG A 53 4.32 -5.88 -18.44
C ARG A 53 5.48 -6.65 -17.82
N SER A 54 6.68 -6.55 -18.40
CA SER A 54 7.87 -7.19 -17.86
C SER A 54 8.16 -6.73 -16.43
N LEU A 55 7.98 -5.43 -16.13
CA LEU A 55 8.08 -4.91 -14.77
C LEU A 55 7.00 -5.49 -13.84
N VAL A 56 5.73 -5.54 -14.28
CA VAL A 56 4.63 -6.07 -13.44
C VAL A 56 4.89 -7.53 -13.02
N PHE A 57 5.38 -8.36 -13.95
CA PHE A 57 5.63 -9.78 -13.73
C PHE A 57 7.04 -10.10 -13.24
N ALA A 58 7.88 -9.09 -12.96
CA ALA A 58 9.22 -9.29 -12.40
C ALA A 58 9.15 -9.78 -10.95
N GLU A 59 9.01 -11.09 -10.75
CA GLU A 59 9.04 -11.71 -9.42
C GLU A 59 10.34 -11.38 -8.68
N GLY A 60 10.24 -11.13 -7.37
CA GLY A 60 11.36 -10.70 -6.53
C GLY A 60 11.72 -9.21 -6.62
N SER A 61 11.10 -8.45 -7.54
CA SER A 61 11.24 -6.98 -7.58
C SER A 61 10.34 -6.28 -6.57
N GLU A 62 10.65 -5.02 -6.26
CA GLU A 62 9.89 -4.19 -5.31
C GLU A 62 8.41 -4.07 -5.72
N ALA A 63 7.52 -4.47 -4.84
CA ALA A 63 6.09 -4.58 -5.10
C ALA A 63 5.44 -3.23 -5.48
N ARG A 64 5.94 -2.11 -4.94
CA ARG A 64 5.47 -0.77 -5.29
C ARG A 64 5.77 -0.40 -6.74
N THR A 65 6.96 -0.75 -7.25
CA THR A 65 7.33 -0.50 -8.65
C THR A 65 6.48 -1.32 -9.62
N ARG A 66 6.16 -2.56 -9.24
CA ARG A 66 5.23 -3.43 -9.96
C ARG A 66 3.80 -2.86 -9.98
N ALA A 67 3.33 -2.31 -8.86
CA ALA A 67 2.03 -1.63 -8.78
C ALA A 67 1.98 -0.38 -9.69
N LEU A 68 3.04 0.44 -9.69
CA LEU A 68 3.17 1.61 -10.56
C LEU A 68 3.21 1.21 -12.05
N ALA A 69 3.90 0.13 -12.41
CA ALA A 69 3.91 -0.37 -13.78
C ALA A 69 2.51 -0.83 -14.23
N ALA A 70 1.76 -1.49 -13.35
CA ALA A 70 0.38 -1.87 -13.64
C ALA A 70 -0.54 -0.64 -13.79
N MET A 71 -0.33 0.40 -12.98
CA MET A 71 -1.01 1.69 -13.14
C MET A 71 -0.72 2.32 -14.51
N ARG A 72 0.56 2.41 -14.90
CA ARG A 72 0.97 2.95 -16.20
C ARG A 72 0.34 2.18 -17.37
N LEU A 73 0.25 0.85 -17.27
CA LEU A 73 -0.45 0.03 -18.25
C LEU A 73 -1.94 0.38 -18.39
N ARG A 74 -2.63 0.67 -17.28
CA ARG A 74 -4.03 1.13 -17.31
C ARG A 74 -4.14 2.50 -17.97
N GLU A 75 -3.23 3.43 -17.67
CA GLU A 75 -3.22 4.79 -18.23
C GLU A 75 -3.06 4.79 -19.76
N ILE A 76 -2.25 3.88 -20.31
CA ILE A 76 -2.07 3.74 -21.77
C ILE A 76 -3.11 2.83 -22.44
N GLY A 77 -4.15 2.42 -21.71
CA GLY A 77 -5.26 1.61 -22.25
C GLY A 77 -4.90 0.14 -22.51
N GLN A 78 -3.88 -0.39 -21.84
CA GLN A 78 -3.40 -1.78 -21.95
C GLN A 78 -3.41 -2.50 -20.59
N PRO A 79 -4.54 -2.49 -19.84
CA PRO A 79 -4.61 -3.07 -18.51
C PRO A 79 -4.26 -4.57 -18.51
N ILE A 80 -3.69 -5.04 -17.40
CA ILE A 80 -3.53 -6.47 -17.14
C ILE A 80 -4.82 -6.99 -16.53
N THR A 81 -5.33 -8.11 -17.04
CA THR A 81 -6.57 -8.74 -16.57
C THR A 81 -6.36 -9.68 -15.37
N ASP A 82 -5.13 -10.13 -15.16
CA ASP A 82 -4.77 -10.90 -13.97
C ASP A 82 -4.93 -10.02 -12.72
N LYS A 83 -5.37 -10.62 -11.61
CA LYS A 83 -5.55 -9.95 -10.31
C LYS A 83 -4.35 -10.19 -9.39
N LEU A 84 -3.22 -9.56 -9.72
CA LEU A 84 -2.02 -9.61 -8.90
C LEU A 84 -2.14 -8.61 -7.75
N LEU A 85 -2.11 -9.10 -6.51
CA LEU A 85 -2.12 -8.27 -5.30
C LEU A 85 -0.69 -7.87 -4.93
N PHE A 86 -0.37 -6.59 -5.02
CA PHE A 86 0.96 -6.04 -4.69
C PHE A 86 1.08 -5.57 -3.24
N GLY A 87 -0.04 -5.22 -2.60
CA GLY A 87 -0.01 -4.71 -1.23
C GLY A 87 -1.39 -4.38 -0.69
N THR A 88 -1.44 -4.14 0.61
CA THR A 88 -2.64 -3.69 1.32
C THR A 88 -2.31 -2.49 2.19
N VAL A 89 -3.13 -1.46 2.10
CA VAL A 89 -3.09 -0.27 2.96
C VAL A 89 -4.32 -0.28 3.86
N ILE A 90 -4.13 -0.20 5.17
CA ILE A 90 -5.18 -0.11 6.19
C ILE A 90 -5.08 1.25 6.85
N GLU A 91 -6.18 1.97 6.83
CA GLU A 91 -6.33 3.31 7.38
C GLU A 91 -7.40 3.28 8.48
N VAL A 92 -7.13 3.85 9.65
CA VAL A 92 -8.09 3.97 10.75
C VAL A 92 -8.15 5.43 11.21
N GLY A 93 -9.31 6.06 11.05
CA GLY A 93 -9.54 7.44 11.47
C GLY A 93 -9.64 7.53 12.99
N MET A 94 -8.65 8.17 13.61
CA MET A 94 -8.56 8.38 15.05
C MET A 94 -9.10 9.77 15.44
N GLU A 95 -9.20 10.06 16.73
CA GLU A 95 -9.62 11.40 17.20
C GLU A 95 -8.61 12.48 16.86
N THR A 96 -7.33 12.13 16.90
CA THR A 96 -6.21 13.07 16.78
C THR A 96 -5.39 12.89 15.49
N GLY A 97 -5.83 12.04 14.57
CA GLY A 97 -5.11 11.80 13.31
C GLY A 97 -5.52 10.50 12.62
N LEU A 98 -4.57 9.87 11.94
CA LEU A 98 -4.78 8.66 11.15
C LEU A 98 -3.71 7.62 11.51
N ASP A 99 -4.12 6.41 11.86
CA ASP A 99 -3.23 5.25 11.80
C ASP A 99 -3.27 4.70 10.38
N ALA A 100 -2.13 4.66 9.69
CA ALA A 100 -1.98 4.17 8.33
C ALA A 100 -0.89 3.11 8.26
N LEU A 101 -1.27 1.87 7.95
CA LEU A 101 -0.37 0.74 7.76
C LEU A 101 -0.39 0.33 6.28
N ALA A 102 0.78 0.19 5.66
CA ALA A 102 0.92 -0.43 4.36
C ALA A 102 1.88 -1.61 4.44
N ALA A 103 1.49 -2.75 3.91
CA ALA A 103 2.35 -3.93 3.77
C ALA A 103 2.28 -4.46 2.33
N TYR A 104 3.43 -4.80 1.79
CA TYR A 104 3.58 -5.12 0.38
C TYR A 104 4.04 -6.56 0.15
N ALA A 105 3.78 -7.11 -1.04
CA ALA A 105 4.09 -8.49 -1.41
C ALA A 105 5.58 -8.83 -1.39
N ASP A 106 6.45 -7.82 -1.36
CA ASP A 106 7.89 -7.95 -1.16
C ASP A 106 8.29 -7.91 0.32
N GLY A 107 7.36 -8.05 1.27
CA GLY A 107 7.62 -8.12 2.71
C GLY A 107 7.95 -6.79 3.36
N THR A 108 8.00 -5.69 2.61
CA THR A 108 8.25 -4.36 3.17
C THR A 108 6.98 -3.81 3.84
N ILE A 109 7.16 -3.04 4.92
CA ILE A 109 6.06 -2.47 5.70
C ILE A 109 6.35 -1.00 5.99
N ARG A 110 5.31 -0.17 5.92
CA ARG A 110 5.31 1.23 6.36
C ARG A 110 4.16 1.44 7.33
N TYR A 111 4.40 2.12 8.44
CA TYR A 111 3.37 2.46 9.40
C TYR A 111 3.53 3.89 9.86
N ILE A 112 2.46 4.68 9.75
CA ILE A 112 2.37 6.03 10.27
C ILE A 112 1.31 6.00 11.35
N ASN A 113 1.68 6.31 12.58
CA ASN A 113 0.70 6.39 13.66
C ASN A 113 -0.05 7.74 13.66
N HIS A 114 -1.18 7.79 14.34
CA HIS A 114 -2.04 8.98 14.45
C HIS A 114 -1.33 10.21 15.04
N SER A 115 -0.26 10.03 15.81
CA SER A 115 0.55 11.13 16.34
C SER A 115 1.61 11.65 15.37
N GLY A 116 1.79 10.99 14.22
CA GLY A 116 2.73 11.37 13.17
C GLY A 116 4.09 10.69 13.22
N SER A 117 4.26 9.64 14.03
CA SER A 117 5.50 8.84 14.03
C SER A 117 5.49 7.83 12.88
N LEU A 118 6.58 7.80 12.11
CA LEU A 118 6.77 6.87 10.99
C LEU A 118 7.67 5.70 11.40
N CYS A 119 7.25 4.49 11.04
CA CYS A 119 8.04 3.27 11.06
C CYS A 119 8.20 2.75 9.62
N ALA A 120 9.43 2.47 9.23
CA ALA A 120 9.74 1.74 8.00
C ALA A 120 10.44 0.43 8.38
N TRP A 121 9.90 -0.69 7.90
CA TRP A 121 10.45 -2.01 8.10
C TRP A 121 10.77 -2.64 6.76
N ASP A 122 12.07 -2.68 6.46
CA ASP A 122 12.62 -3.31 5.24
C ASP A 122 13.42 -4.58 5.57
N ALA A 123 13.59 -4.89 6.87
CA ALA A 123 14.31 -6.06 7.34
C ALA A 123 13.42 -7.30 7.18
N ARG A 124 13.57 -8.02 6.07
CA ARG A 124 12.90 -9.31 5.85
C ARG A 124 13.33 -10.30 6.95
N THR A 125 12.38 -10.72 7.77
CA THR A 125 12.54 -11.75 8.81
C THR A 125 11.44 -12.79 8.63
N ASP A 126 11.69 -14.03 9.05
CA ASP A 126 10.68 -15.11 8.95
C ASP A 126 9.34 -14.68 9.55
N ARG A 127 9.37 -13.98 10.71
CA ARG A 127 8.15 -13.52 11.38
C ARG A 127 7.46 -12.36 10.65
N SER A 128 8.20 -11.38 10.16
CA SER A 128 7.58 -10.28 9.39
C SER A 128 6.96 -10.81 8.10
N ASP A 129 7.64 -11.75 7.44
CA ASP A 129 7.21 -12.33 6.18
C ASP A 129 5.94 -13.18 6.36
N GLU A 130 5.86 -13.95 7.45
CA GLU A 130 4.66 -14.68 7.85
C GLU A 130 3.46 -13.73 8.05
N LEU A 131 3.65 -12.66 8.82
CA LEU A 131 2.59 -11.68 9.11
C LEU A 131 2.10 -10.95 7.83
N VAL A 132 3.03 -10.59 6.95
CA VAL A 132 2.67 -9.99 5.65
C VAL A 132 1.93 -11.01 4.78
N GLY A 133 2.36 -12.27 4.78
CA GLY A 133 1.67 -13.36 4.08
C GLY A 133 0.23 -13.53 4.54
N GLU A 134 0.00 -13.60 5.85
CA GLU A 134 -1.33 -13.70 6.46
C GLU A 134 -2.24 -12.53 6.06
N LEU A 135 -1.71 -11.30 6.08
CA LEU A 135 -2.44 -10.12 5.64
C LEU A 135 -2.82 -10.22 4.15
N LEU A 136 -1.89 -10.58 3.28
CA LEU A 136 -2.15 -10.66 1.84
C LEU A 136 -3.11 -11.80 1.48
N ASP A 137 -3.11 -12.92 2.21
CA ASP A 137 -4.10 -13.99 2.05
C ASP A 137 -5.52 -13.53 2.46
N ALA A 138 -5.63 -12.82 3.58
CA ALA A 138 -6.90 -12.21 3.99
C ALA A 138 -7.39 -11.19 2.96
N SER A 139 -6.49 -10.35 2.43
CA SER A 139 -6.79 -9.36 1.41
C SER A 139 -7.23 -9.99 0.09
N ARG A 140 -6.57 -11.07 -0.37
CA ARG A 140 -7.00 -11.84 -1.56
C ARG A 140 -8.44 -12.34 -1.42
N SER A 141 -8.83 -12.77 -0.21
CA SER A 141 -10.19 -13.22 0.07
C SER A 141 -11.22 -12.10 -0.09
N VAL A 142 -10.88 -10.86 0.28
CA VAL A 142 -11.73 -9.68 0.02
C VAL A 142 -11.78 -9.37 -1.46
N VAL A 143 -10.62 -9.22 -2.13
CA VAL A 143 -10.52 -8.85 -3.56
C VAL A 143 -11.28 -9.84 -4.46
N SER A 144 -11.38 -11.11 -4.07
CA SER A 144 -12.16 -12.11 -4.81
C SER A 144 -13.69 -11.86 -4.81
N GLN A 145 -14.19 -11.01 -3.91
CA GLN A 145 -15.63 -10.77 -3.69
C GLN A 145 -16.10 -9.39 -4.11
N ILE A 146 -15.18 -8.47 -4.40
CA ILE A 146 -15.49 -7.09 -4.81
C ILE A 146 -14.89 -6.77 -6.18
N GLY A 147 -15.38 -5.71 -6.81
CA GLY A 147 -14.85 -5.16 -8.06
C GLY A 147 -13.93 -3.97 -7.81
N PRO A 148 -13.16 -3.56 -8.84
CA PRO A 148 -12.33 -2.37 -8.75
C PRO A 148 -13.20 -1.11 -8.60
N TRP A 149 -12.64 -0.10 -7.98
CA TRP A 149 -13.19 1.24 -7.89
C TRP A 149 -12.82 2.03 -9.14
N GLU A 150 -13.82 2.56 -9.83
CA GLU A 150 -13.66 3.33 -11.07
C GLU A 150 -13.33 4.81 -10.83
N GLY A 151 -13.40 5.27 -9.58
CA GLY A 151 -13.14 6.67 -9.22
C GLY A 151 -11.70 6.93 -8.79
N GLN A 152 -11.40 8.20 -8.50
CA GLN A 152 -10.16 8.57 -7.83
C GLN A 152 -10.09 7.99 -6.41
N ARG A 153 -8.88 7.78 -5.89
CA ARG A 153 -8.65 7.45 -4.48
C ARG A 153 -9.35 8.48 -3.60
N LEU A 154 -10.11 7.99 -2.63
CA LEU A 154 -10.79 8.83 -1.65
C LEU A 154 -9.77 9.38 -0.64
N GLY A 155 -10.03 10.57 -0.09
CA GLY A 155 -9.27 11.09 1.05
C GLY A 155 -9.39 10.18 2.29
N PRO A 156 -8.61 10.39 3.35
CA PRO A 156 -8.56 9.50 4.51
C PRO A 156 -9.95 9.28 5.15
N PRO A 157 -10.21 8.11 5.76
CA PRO A 157 -11.49 7.83 6.42
C PRO A 157 -11.73 8.78 7.60
N ALA A 158 -13.00 9.09 7.86
CA ALA A 158 -13.39 9.91 9.00
C ALA A 158 -13.13 9.19 10.33
N ASN A 159 -13.13 9.95 11.44
CA ASN A 159 -13.04 9.41 12.80
C ASN A 159 -14.00 8.22 13.03
N GLY A 160 -13.49 7.15 13.64
CA GLY A 160 -14.25 5.95 13.97
C GLY A 160 -14.52 5.03 12.77
N LYS A 161 -14.04 5.39 11.58
CA LYS A 161 -14.08 4.55 10.38
C LYS A 161 -12.70 3.97 10.07
N ALA A 162 -12.72 2.87 9.36
CA ALA A 162 -11.53 2.32 8.73
C ALA A 162 -11.75 2.11 7.23
N ARG A 163 -10.66 2.14 6.49
CA ARG A 163 -10.60 1.77 5.08
C ARG A 163 -9.48 0.76 4.87
N MET A 164 -9.77 -0.28 4.11
CA MET A 164 -8.78 -1.22 3.59
C MET A 164 -8.71 -0.99 2.08
N THR A 165 -7.53 -0.65 1.58
CA THR A 165 -7.26 -0.41 0.17
C THR A 165 -6.30 -1.50 -0.31
N PHE A 166 -6.61 -2.14 -1.43
CA PHE A 166 -5.83 -3.22 -2.01
C PHE A 166 -5.23 -2.77 -3.34
N LEU A 167 -3.92 -2.94 -3.48
CA LEU A 167 -3.16 -2.53 -4.66
C LEU A 167 -3.13 -3.70 -5.63
N VAL A 168 -4.00 -3.66 -6.64
CA VAL A 168 -4.19 -4.78 -7.60
C VAL A 168 -3.81 -4.32 -9.01
N SER A 169 -3.30 -5.24 -9.83
CA SER A 169 -2.87 -4.96 -11.21
C SER A 169 -3.99 -4.44 -12.12
N ASP A 170 -5.23 -4.84 -11.90
CA ASP A 170 -6.38 -4.41 -12.71
C ASP A 170 -7.09 -3.17 -12.16
N GLY A 171 -6.76 -2.71 -10.95
CA GLY A 171 -7.33 -1.47 -10.41
C GLY A 171 -7.17 -1.29 -8.90
N LEU A 172 -7.74 -0.20 -8.40
CA LEU A 172 -7.84 0.09 -6.97
C LEU A 172 -9.06 -0.63 -6.41
N TYR A 173 -8.90 -1.36 -5.31
CA TYR A 173 -10.02 -1.98 -4.60
C TYR A 173 -10.06 -1.42 -3.18
N PHE A 174 -11.24 -1.19 -2.63
CA PHE A 174 -11.33 -0.84 -1.21
C PHE A 174 -12.64 -1.26 -0.56
N GLY A 175 -12.61 -1.37 0.76
CA GLY A 175 -13.78 -1.39 1.63
C GLY A 175 -13.63 -0.34 2.73
N GLU A 176 -14.68 0.45 2.96
CA GLU A 176 -14.73 1.44 4.04
C GLU A 176 -15.99 1.28 4.87
N GLY A 177 -15.89 1.44 6.18
CA GLY A 177 -17.02 1.41 7.10
C GLY A 177 -16.62 1.80 8.52
N PRO A 178 -17.59 1.81 9.46
CA PRO A 178 -17.26 1.91 10.88
C PRO A 178 -16.26 0.84 11.28
N PHE A 179 -15.22 1.21 12.02
CA PHE A 179 -14.14 0.29 12.41
C PHE A 179 -14.70 -0.96 13.09
N GLU A 180 -15.59 -0.79 14.07
CA GLU A 180 -16.23 -1.89 14.80
C GLU A 180 -17.03 -2.85 13.90
N ALA A 181 -17.63 -2.34 12.82
CA ALA A 181 -18.38 -3.17 11.89
C ALA A 181 -17.41 -3.99 11.01
N LEU A 182 -16.38 -3.35 10.47
CA LEU A 182 -15.35 -4.03 9.67
C LEU A 182 -14.58 -5.06 10.50
N ALA A 183 -14.24 -4.75 11.75
CA ALA A 183 -13.53 -5.67 12.64
C ALA A 183 -14.34 -6.95 12.97
N ARG A 184 -15.68 -6.87 12.94
CA ARG A 184 -16.57 -8.02 13.17
C ARG A 184 -16.98 -8.73 11.87
N ASP A 185 -16.67 -8.15 10.71
CA ASP A 185 -16.97 -8.76 9.43
C ASP A 185 -16.18 -10.08 9.26
N PRO A 186 -16.80 -11.19 8.83
CA PRO A 186 -16.12 -12.49 8.73
C PRO A 186 -14.90 -12.52 7.80
N ILE A 187 -14.82 -11.60 6.84
CA ILE A 187 -13.77 -11.54 5.81
C ILE A 187 -12.91 -10.29 6.03
N GLY A 188 -13.51 -9.10 6.06
CA GLY A 188 -12.82 -7.84 6.33
C GLY A 188 -12.18 -7.78 7.72
N GLY A 189 -12.80 -8.40 8.72
CA GLY A 189 -12.24 -8.49 10.07
C GLY A 189 -10.92 -9.26 10.13
N ARG A 190 -10.70 -10.21 9.21
CA ARG A 190 -9.41 -10.92 9.11
C ARG A 190 -8.29 -10.02 8.63
N VAL A 191 -8.58 -9.11 7.70
CA VAL A 191 -7.62 -8.12 7.21
C VAL A 191 -7.26 -7.14 8.34
N ILE A 192 -8.26 -6.65 9.07
CA ILE A 192 -8.04 -5.78 10.24
C ILE A 192 -7.21 -6.49 11.31
N ALA A 193 -7.52 -7.74 11.64
CA ALA A 193 -6.79 -8.53 12.62
C ALA A 193 -5.32 -8.75 12.23
N ALA A 194 -5.06 -9.11 10.96
CA ALA A 194 -3.70 -9.28 10.45
C ALA A 194 -2.91 -7.95 10.47
N GLY A 195 -3.55 -6.84 10.09
CA GLY A 195 -2.95 -5.51 10.19
C GLY A 195 -2.55 -5.15 11.63
N PHE A 196 -3.41 -5.44 12.60
CA PHE A 196 -3.11 -5.21 14.02
C PHE A 196 -1.92 -6.05 14.53
N GLN A 197 -1.78 -7.29 14.07
CA GLN A 197 -0.63 -8.13 14.41
C GLN A 197 0.68 -7.55 13.87
N ILE A 198 0.68 -7.03 12.63
CA ILE A 198 1.83 -6.31 12.07
C ILE A 198 2.16 -5.07 12.89
N MET A 199 1.17 -4.24 13.22
CA MET A 199 1.40 -3.04 14.05
C MET A 199 2.02 -3.40 15.39
N THR A 200 1.51 -4.45 16.05
CA THR A 200 2.05 -4.93 17.33
C THR A 200 3.50 -5.37 17.19
N PHE A 201 3.83 -6.11 16.13
CA PHE A 201 5.19 -6.53 15.82
C PHE A 201 6.13 -5.33 15.63
N LEU A 202 5.72 -4.31 14.86
CA LEU A 202 6.53 -3.12 14.61
C LEU A 202 6.83 -2.34 15.90
N LEU A 203 5.81 -2.16 16.75
CA LEU A 203 5.97 -1.42 18.01
C LEU A 203 6.93 -2.12 18.97
N GLN A 204 6.90 -3.45 19.06
CA GLN A 204 7.84 -4.22 19.88
C GLN A 204 9.29 -4.07 19.41
N HIS A 205 9.50 -3.98 18.09
CA HIS A 205 10.85 -3.87 17.50
C HIS A 205 11.36 -2.42 17.41
N GLN A 206 10.49 -1.41 17.52
CA GLN A 206 10.91 -0.01 17.69
C GLN A 206 11.49 0.23 19.08
N THR A 207 10.88 -0.34 20.13
CA THR A 207 11.38 -0.19 21.50
C THR A 207 12.75 -0.83 21.68
N ALA A 208 13.00 -1.98 21.03
CA ALA A 208 14.28 -2.70 21.12
C ALA A 208 15.47 -2.02 20.42
N ARG A 209 15.25 -1.02 19.54
CA ARG A 209 16.33 -0.24 18.90
C ARG A 209 16.67 1.06 19.65
N SER A 210 15.98 1.34 20.76
CA SER A 210 16.17 2.54 21.58
C SER A 210 16.93 2.28 22.89
N GLU A 211 17.43 1.06 23.09
CA GLU A 211 18.31 0.61 24.18
C GLU A 211 19.69 0.24 23.64
#